data_AF-A0A9X8H6Q1-F1
#
_entry.id   AF-A0A9X8H6Q1-F1
#
_cell.length_a   1.000
_cell.length_b   1.000
_cell.length_c   1.000
_cell.angle_alpha   90.00
_cell.angle_beta   90.00
_cell.angle_gamma   90.00
#
_symmetry.space_group_name_H-M   'P 1'
#
loop_
_entity.id
_entity.type
_entity.pdbx_description
1 polymer ?
#
loop_
_entity_poly.entity_id
_entity_poly.type
_entity_poly.pdbx_seq_one_letter_code
_entity_poly.pdbx_strand_id
1 'polypeptide(L)'
;ATPTCKELAAAVLGHLAFRRADIAATIRNQGGVTALLKLLRHGTFVQRSFALRGLAHITAVDAASCAMVVADTVYDMLRGGSGQLLEHAMWVLANLSDEADDFALDVSVLPPVVTEVEDMSYDQQHHALRLLANSIGVLPRKITVALIPVLVTMLRRRQHTHVLVQALATAAYISDEFATQVVEAGAVPLLWTLFQQNQHPQACLVALNNVAISDDCRCQLSRNRGLQLGLGCLVQSQDPAIHTTALHLCFNLALEATNREWILILARDDLVLLGLETLARLTLITSSIDSFVPIVAWVVQQLAPRRRDGTPFVDLALELLQNALATTPGRCEEAFLSAGGVAILLKLLPKCTTHRVSAVLANVATRAETVATMAKEPETVHILATTAGPPSSHLERLHALRCIANMTFFEP
;
A
#
# COMPACT_ATOMS: atom_id res chain seq x y z
N ALA A 1 3.24 -12.12 55.30
CA ALA A 1 2.35 -11.06 54.79
C ALA A 1 0.93 -11.59 54.74
N THR A 2 -0.05 -10.81 55.23
CA THR A 2 -1.47 -11.10 55.07
C THR A 2 -1.85 -11.15 53.59
N PRO A 3 -2.94 -11.82 53.20
CA PRO A 3 -3.38 -11.88 51.80
C PRO A 3 -3.45 -10.51 51.13
N THR A 4 -4.01 -9.52 51.83
CA THR A 4 -4.16 -8.14 51.38
C THR A 4 -2.82 -7.42 51.19
N CYS A 5 -1.83 -7.64 52.06
CA CYS A 5 -0.51 -7.03 51.88
C CYS A 5 0.20 -7.53 50.61
N LYS A 6 -0.01 -8.80 50.22
CA LYS A 6 0.56 -9.36 48.99
C LYS A 6 -0.06 -8.73 47.75
N GLU A 7 -1.38 -8.54 47.77
CA GLU A 7 -2.15 -7.90 46.70
C GLU A 7 -1.70 -6.45 46.50
N LEU A 8 -1.66 -5.68 47.58
CA LEU A 8 -1.21 -4.28 47.56
C LEU A 8 0.25 -4.15 47.13
N ALA A 9 1.13 -5.03 47.61
CA ALA A 9 2.53 -5.02 47.18
C ALA A 9 2.66 -5.26 45.67
N ALA A 10 1.94 -6.24 45.11
CA ALA A 10 1.95 -6.50 43.68
C ALA A 10 1.42 -5.30 42.86
N ALA A 11 0.34 -4.67 43.33
CA ALA A 11 -0.21 -3.46 42.73
C ALA A 11 0.81 -2.30 42.74
N VAL A 12 1.45 -2.04 43.89
CA VAL A 12 2.43 -0.96 44.05
C VAL A 12 3.64 -1.19 43.15
N LEU A 13 4.16 -2.42 43.08
CA LEU A 13 5.27 -2.75 42.16
C LEU A 13 4.91 -2.45 40.70
N GLY A 14 3.71 -2.86 40.26
CA GLY A 14 3.21 -2.55 38.93
C GLY A 14 3.10 -1.05 38.66
N HIS A 15 2.48 -0.32 39.58
CA HIS A 15 2.31 1.13 39.44
C HIS A 15 3.63 1.90 39.44
N LEU A 16 4.61 1.47 40.23
CA LEU A 16 5.95 2.06 40.22
C LEU A 16 6.66 1.84 38.89
N ALA A 17 6.51 0.66 38.28
CA ALA A 17 7.11 0.33 36.98
C ALA A 17 6.43 1.00 35.78
N PHE A 18 5.18 1.45 35.93
CA PHE A 18 4.38 1.94 34.81
C PHE A 18 5.06 3.07 34.05
N ARG A 19 5.39 2.83 32.78
CA ARG A 19 6.10 3.76 31.87
C ARG A 19 7.50 4.18 32.38
N ARG A 20 8.13 3.38 33.24
CA ARG A 20 9.41 3.68 33.89
C ARG A 20 10.36 2.49 33.81
N ALA A 21 11.13 2.42 32.72
CA ALA A 21 12.08 1.33 32.46
C ALA A 21 13.18 1.20 33.54
N ASP A 22 13.64 2.31 34.09
CA ASP A 22 14.61 2.37 35.20
C ASP A 22 14.09 1.67 36.46
N ILE A 23 12.82 1.93 36.80
CA ILE A 23 12.17 1.29 37.94
C ILE A 23 11.86 -0.17 37.65
N ALA A 24 11.35 -0.50 36.46
CA ALA A 24 11.09 -1.89 36.07
C ALA A 24 12.35 -2.76 36.19
N ALA A 25 13.49 -2.27 35.69
CA ALA A 25 14.79 -2.92 35.82
C ALA A 25 15.21 -3.08 37.29
N THR A 26 15.00 -2.06 38.12
CA THR A 26 15.29 -2.12 39.57
C THR A 26 14.44 -3.18 40.27
N ILE A 27 13.14 -3.22 39.98
CA ILE A 27 12.20 -4.22 40.52
C ILE A 27 12.63 -5.63 40.11
N ARG A 28 12.99 -5.83 38.84
CA ARG A 28 13.50 -7.10 38.32
C ARG A 28 14.79 -7.53 39.03
N ASN A 29 15.78 -6.63 39.12
CA ASN A 29 17.08 -6.91 39.74
C ASN A 29 16.96 -7.22 41.24
N GLN A 30 15.95 -6.68 41.92
CA GLN A 30 15.63 -6.98 43.32
C GLN A 30 14.76 -8.24 43.50
N GLY A 31 14.50 -9.01 42.43
CA GLY A 31 13.73 -10.25 42.48
C GLY A 31 12.20 -10.05 42.52
N GLY A 32 11.72 -8.84 42.22
CA GLY A 32 10.30 -8.51 42.19
C GLY A 32 9.51 -9.34 41.18
N VAL A 33 10.03 -9.53 39.96
CA VAL A 33 9.42 -10.40 38.94
C VAL A 33 9.27 -11.83 39.45
N THR A 34 10.32 -12.38 40.09
CA THR A 34 10.28 -13.71 40.72
C THR A 34 9.22 -13.80 41.83
N ALA A 35 9.06 -12.74 42.63
CA ALA A 35 8.03 -12.69 43.67
C ALA A 35 6.61 -12.66 43.07
N LEU A 36 6.38 -11.90 41.99
CA LEU A 36 5.11 -11.87 41.26
C LEU A 36 4.79 -13.24 40.65
N LEU A 37 5.76 -13.92 40.05
CA LEU A 37 5.58 -15.29 39.52
C LEU A 37 5.23 -16.31 40.61
N LYS A 38 5.82 -16.18 41.81
CA LYS A 38 5.42 -17.01 42.97
C LYS A 38 3.96 -16.77 43.38
N LEU A 39 3.50 -15.51 43.33
CA LEU A 39 2.09 -15.18 43.57
C LEU A 39 1.18 -15.75 42.46
N LEU A 40 1.62 -15.78 41.21
CA LEU A 40 0.86 -16.43 40.14
C LEU A 40 0.66 -17.92 40.41
N ARG A 41 1.72 -18.63 40.80
CA ARG A 41 1.65 -20.08 41.03
C ARG A 41 0.80 -20.44 42.25
N HIS A 42 0.99 -19.74 43.37
CA HIS A 42 0.47 -20.18 44.67
C HIS A 42 -0.53 -19.21 45.32
N GLY A 43 -0.85 -18.09 44.67
CA GLY A 43 -1.74 -17.07 45.21
C GLY A 43 -3.22 -17.39 45.05
N THR A 44 -4.04 -16.62 45.77
CA THR A 44 -5.50 -16.56 45.56
C THR A 44 -5.83 -15.95 44.19
N PHE A 45 -7.08 -16.09 43.73
CA PHE A 45 -7.55 -15.45 42.49
C PHE A 45 -7.18 -13.95 42.44
N VAL A 46 -7.43 -13.22 43.53
CA VAL A 46 -7.16 -11.78 43.63
C VAL A 46 -5.65 -11.51 43.59
N GLN A 47 -4.83 -12.28 44.32
CA GLN A 47 -3.37 -12.17 44.28
C GLN A 47 -2.81 -12.42 42.89
N ARG A 48 -3.34 -13.42 42.18
CA ARG A 48 -2.96 -13.73 40.80
C ARG A 48 -3.29 -12.58 39.86
N SER A 49 -4.49 -11.99 40.00
CA SER A 49 -4.92 -10.84 39.20
C SER A 49 -3.99 -9.64 39.39
N PHE A 50 -3.70 -9.27 40.65
CA PHE A 50 -2.75 -8.18 40.93
C PHE A 50 -1.32 -8.49 40.47
N ALA A 51 -0.88 -9.74 40.60
CA ALA A 51 0.44 -10.14 40.13
C ALA A 51 0.55 -10.07 38.60
N LEU A 52 -0.46 -10.53 37.85
CA LEU A 52 -0.50 -10.40 36.40
C LEU A 52 -0.52 -8.93 35.97
N ARG A 53 -1.34 -8.09 36.62
CA ARG A 53 -1.36 -6.65 36.33
C ARG A 53 0.00 -6.00 36.60
N GLY A 54 0.66 -6.37 37.69
CA GLY A 54 2.02 -5.92 38.00
C GLY A 54 3.01 -6.30 36.91
N LEU A 55 2.97 -7.56 36.46
CA LEU A 55 3.78 -8.04 35.34
C LEU A 55 3.44 -7.35 34.03
N ALA A 56 2.18 -7.03 33.77
CA ALA A 56 1.76 -6.33 32.57
C ALA A 56 2.36 -4.91 32.50
N HIS A 57 2.42 -4.20 33.64
CA HIS A 57 3.08 -2.90 33.70
C HIS A 57 4.60 -3.00 33.55
N ILE A 58 5.24 -4.02 34.12
CA ILE A 58 6.69 -4.24 33.99
C ILE A 58 7.03 -4.59 32.53
N THR A 59 6.34 -5.56 31.94
CA THR A 59 6.59 -6.00 30.56
C THR A 59 6.29 -4.93 29.53
N ALA A 60 5.44 -3.94 29.82
CA ALA A 60 5.19 -2.82 28.91
C ALA A 60 6.42 -1.88 28.71
N VAL A 61 7.48 -2.04 29.49
CA VAL A 61 8.73 -1.25 29.37
C VAL A 61 10.00 -2.07 29.51
N ASP A 62 9.87 -3.39 29.72
CA ASP A 62 10.97 -4.31 30.01
C ASP A 62 10.63 -5.75 29.57
N ALA A 63 9.91 -5.88 28.45
CA ALA A 63 9.45 -7.16 27.92
C ALA A 63 10.62 -8.10 27.58
N ALA A 64 11.61 -7.62 26.82
CA ALA A 64 12.75 -8.42 26.36
C ALA A 64 13.48 -9.13 27.50
N SER A 65 13.68 -8.43 28.62
CA SER A 65 14.38 -8.99 29.79
C SER A 65 13.52 -9.95 30.63
N CYS A 66 12.20 -9.89 30.48
CA CYS A 66 11.25 -10.68 31.27
C CYS A 66 10.71 -11.90 30.51
N ALA A 67 10.78 -11.92 29.18
CA ALA A 67 10.12 -12.88 28.30
C ALA A 67 10.31 -14.35 28.72
N MET A 68 11.57 -14.78 28.88
CA MET A 68 11.93 -16.17 29.19
C MET A 68 11.42 -16.65 30.56
N VAL A 69 11.20 -15.75 31.51
CA VAL A 69 10.85 -16.13 32.90
C VAL A 69 9.34 -16.03 33.13
N VAL A 70 8.66 -15.15 32.38
CA VAL A 70 7.25 -14.82 32.60
C VAL A 70 6.31 -15.71 31.80
N ALA A 71 6.67 -16.05 30.56
CA ALA A 71 5.74 -16.64 29.58
C ALA A 71 5.05 -17.93 30.04
N ASP A 72 5.82 -18.93 30.51
CA ASP A 72 5.28 -20.24 30.88
C ASP A 72 4.15 -20.16 31.92
N THR A 73 4.36 -19.35 32.97
CA THR A 73 3.37 -19.20 34.05
C THR A 73 2.15 -18.38 33.60
N VAL A 74 2.29 -17.56 32.57
CA VAL A 74 1.19 -16.76 32.01
C VAL A 74 0.34 -17.61 31.04
N TYR A 75 0.93 -18.56 30.31
CA TYR A 75 0.14 -19.47 29.46
C TYR A 75 -0.87 -20.30 30.27
N ASP A 76 -0.52 -20.70 31.49
CA ASP A 76 -1.47 -21.40 32.39
C ASP A 76 -2.69 -20.52 32.71
N MET A 77 -2.47 -19.20 32.89
CA MET A 77 -3.54 -18.25 33.17
C MET A 77 -4.38 -17.98 31.91
N LEU A 78 -3.79 -18.06 30.72
CA LEU A 78 -4.54 -17.94 29.47
C LEU A 78 -5.41 -19.19 29.21
N ARG A 79 -4.89 -20.40 29.51
CA ARG A 79 -5.61 -21.67 29.29
C ARG A 79 -6.77 -21.91 30.26
N GLY A 80 -6.66 -21.44 31.50
CA GLY A 80 -7.64 -21.74 32.55
C GLY A 80 -8.21 -20.52 33.29
N GLY A 81 -7.77 -19.30 32.94
CA GLY A 81 -8.21 -18.07 33.58
C GLY A 81 -9.53 -17.54 33.01
N SER A 82 -10.23 -16.74 33.81
CA SER A 82 -11.44 -16.03 33.42
C SER A 82 -11.41 -14.58 33.92
N GLY A 83 -12.23 -13.72 33.32
CA GLY A 83 -12.32 -12.30 33.67
C GLY A 83 -10.96 -11.60 33.62
N GLN A 84 -10.56 -11.00 34.74
CA GLN A 84 -9.30 -10.25 34.87
C GLN A 84 -8.04 -11.11 34.71
N LEU A 85 -8.09 -12.42 35.05
CA LEU A 85 -6.92 -13.28 34.84
C LEU A 85 -6.64 -13.48 33.36
N LEU A 86 -7.70 -13.72 32.57
CA LEU A 86 -7.60 -13.85 31.12
C LEU A 86 -7.13 -12.54 30.48
N GLU A 87 -7.74 -11.42 30.87
CA GLU A 87 -7.40 -10.08 30.41
C GLU A 87 -5.92 -9.75 30.63
N HIS A 88 -5.45 -9.83 31.88
CA HIS A 88 -4.07 -9.46 32.20
C HIS A 88 -3.05 -10.47 31.63
N ALA A 89 -3.43 -11.74 31.45
CA ALA A 89 -2.57 -12.72 30.77
C ALA A 89 -2.36 -12.35 29.29
N MET A 90 -3.45 -11.99 28.58
CA MET A 90 -3.36 -11.47 27.21
C MET A 90 -2.54 -10.18 27.15
N TRP A 91 -2.67 -9.30 28.13
CA TRP A 91 -1.88 -8.07 28.18
C TRP A 91 -0.38 -8.36 28.30
N VAL A 92 0.02 -9.23 29.24
CA VAL A 92 1.43 -9.62 29.39
C VAL A 92 1.96 -10.23 28.09
N LEU A 93 1.26 -11.21 27.52
CA LEU A 93 1.70 -11.87 26.29
C LEU A 93 1.75 -10.90 25.10
N ALA A 94 0.79 -9.97 25.00
CA ALA A 94 0.81 -8.93 23.98
C ALA A 94 2.08 -8.09 24.07
N ASN A 95 2.45 -7.63 25.27
CA ASN A 95 3.69 -6.85 25.46
C ASN A 95 4.94 -7.68 25.11
N LEU A 96 4.99 -8.95 25.54
CA LEU A 96 6.12 -9.84 25.22
C LEU A 96 6.25 -10.07 23.71
N SER A 97 5.14 -10.24 23.00
CA SER A 97 5.12 -10.42 21.54
C SER A 97 5.42 -9.15 20.73
N ASP A 98 5.39 -7.97 21.35
CA ASP A 98 5.59 -6.67 20.68
C ASP A 98 7.07 -6.28 20.66
N GLU A 99 7.78 -6.48 21.79
CA GLU A 99 9.12 -5.90 22.00
C GLU A 99 10.27 -6.91 22.11
N ALA A 100 9.98 -8.20 22.29
CA ALA A 100 11.02 -9.20 22.50
C ALA A 100 11.30 -9.97 21.19
N ASP A 101 12.32 -9.55 20.44
CA ASP A 101 12.70 -10.15 19.15
C ASP A 101 12.90 -11.67 19.22
N ASP A 102 13.44 -12.19 20.34
CA ASP A 102 13.70 -13.62 20.56
C ASP A 102 12.52 -14.38 21.21
N PHE A 103 11.40 -13.70 21.48
CA PHE A 103 10.26 -14.33 22.16
C PHE A 103 9.44 -15.19 21.21
N ALA A 104 9.62 -16.51 21.34
CA ALA A 104 8.77 -17.50 20.67
C ALA A 104 7.44 -17.65 21.41
N LEU A 105 6.39 -17.00 20.91
CA LEU A 105 5.04 -17.19 21.42
C LEU A 105 4.54 -18.62 21.12
N ASP A 106 4.02 -19.30 22.14
CA ASP A 106 3.33 -20.59 21.98
C ASP A 106 1.96 -20.35 21.34
N VAL A 107 1.92 -20.31 20.02
CA VAL A 107 0.68 -20.06 19.25
C VAL A 107 -0.41 -21.12 19.46
N SER A 108 -0.11 -22.27 20.07
CA SER A 108 -1.10 -23.32 20.36
C SER A 108 -2.19 -22.87 21.33
N VAL A 109 -1.94 -21.81 22.09
CA VAL A 109 -2.88 -21.24 23.07
C VAL A 109 -3.84 -20.20 22.48
N LEU A 110 -3.60 -19.74 21.25
CA LEU A 110 -4.39 -18.68 20.62
C LEU A 110 -5.72 -19.08 19.97
N PRO A 111 -5.99 -20.35 19.56
CA PRO A 111 -7.27 -20.69 18.95
C PRO A 111 -8.51 -20.28 19.77
N PRO A 112 -8.57 -20.48 21.11
CA PRO A 112 -9.68 -19.98 21.93
C PRO A 112 -9.83 -18.45 21.89
N VAL A 113 -8.70 -17.73 21.88
CA VAL A 113 -8.69 -16.26 21.80
C VAL A 113 -9.29 -15.80 20.45
N VAL A 114 -8.94 -16.47 19.35
CA VAL A 114 -9.52 -16.17 18.02
C VAL A 114 -11.03 -16.40 18.01
N THR A 115 -11.52 -17.48 18.64
CA THR A 115 -12.94 -17.82 18.64
C THR A 115 -13.78 -16.94 19.57
N GLU A 116 -13.21 -16.44 20.66
CA GLU A 116 -13.97 -15.74 21.72
C GLU A 116 -13.82 -14.22 21.67
N VAL A 117 -12.86 -13.66 20.92
CA VAL A 117 -12.55 -12.22 20.95
C VAL A 117 -13.76 -11.32 20.65
N GLU A 118 -14.71 -11.77 19.83
CA GLU A 118 -15.92 -11.00 19.52
C GLU A 118 -16.85 -10.81 20.73
N ASP A 119 -16.85 -11.75 21.66
CA ASP A 119 -17.71 -11.79 22.86
C ASP A 119 -17.01 -11.26 24.12
N MET A 120 -15.70 -10.99 24.03
CA MET A 120 -14.90 -10.42 25.11
C MET A 120 -15.33 -8.99 25.48
N SER A 121 -15.00 -8.55 26.71
CA SER A 121 -15.16 -7.14 27.11
C SER A 121 -14.27 -6.22 26.27
N TYR A 122 -14.55 -4.91 26.26
CA TYR A 122 -13.74 -3.94 25.52
C TYR A 122 -12.25 -3.97 25.91
N ASP A 123 -11.94 -4.07 27.21
CA ASP A 123 -10.56 -4.13 27.71
C ASP A 123 -9.89 -5.45 27.34
N GLN A 124 -10.62 -6.56 27.41
CA GLN A 124 -10.13 -7.87 26.95
C GLN A 124 -9.86 -7.88 25.44
N GLN A 125 -10.77 -7.31 24.64
CA GLN A 125 -10.61 -7.16 23.19
C GLN A 125 -9.36 -6.38 22.84
N HIS A 126 -9.08 -5.28 23.55
CA HIS A 126 -7.88 -4.49 23.30
C HIS A 126 -6.60 -5.34 23.40
N HIS A 127 -6.47 -6.13 24.46
CA HIS A 127 -5.29 -6.96 24.69
C HIS A 127 -5.26 -8.21 23.80
N ALA A 128 -6.41 -8.85 23.59
CA ALA A 128 -6.56 -9.98 22.67
C ALA A 128 -6.15 -9.61 21.25
N LEU A 129 -6.68 -8.49 20.72
CA LEU A 129 -6.39 -8.04 19.36
C LEU A 129 -4.92 -7.64 19.18
N ARG A 130 -4.30 -7.02 20.18
CA ARG A 130 -2.85 -6.74 20.16
C ARG A 130 -2.04 -8.04 20.10
N LEU A 131 -2.32 -9.00 20.98
CA LEU A 131 -1.65 -10.30 20.99
C LEU A 131 -1.81 -11.01 19.65
N LEU A 132 -3.03 -11.07 19.13
CA LEU A 132 -3.32 -11.71 17.84
C LEU A 132 -2.58 -11.00 16.69
N ALA A 133 -2.59 -9.67 16.65
CA ALA A 133 -1.90 -8.88 15.63
C ALA A 133 -0.39 -9.16 15.61
N ASN A 134 0.24 -9.17 16.78
CA ASN A 134 1.69 -9.44 16.93
C ASN A 134 2.04 -10.88 16.52
N SER A 135 1.08 -11.79 16.60
CA SER A 135 1.28 -13.22 16.30
C SER A 135 1.09 -13.60 14.83
N ILE A 136 0.53 -12.71 14.00
CA ILE A 136 0.11 -13.05 12.62
C ILE A 136 1.26 -13.67 11.80
N GLY A 137 2.48 -13.16 11.97
CA GLY A 137 3.66 -13.65 11.24
C GLY A 137 4.07 -15.09 11.58
N VAL A 138 3.65 -15.61 12.73
CA VAL A 138 4.00 -16.95 13.24
C VAL A 138 2.80 -17.88 13.40
N LEU A 139 1.58 -17.38 13.19
CA LEU A 139 0.36 -18.18 13.27
C LEU A 139 0.32 -19.25 12.15
N PRO A 140 -0.12 -20.49 12.46
CA PRO A 140 -0.40 -21.48 11.44
C PRO A 140 -1.42 -20.96 10.43
N ARG A 141 -1.21 -21.26 9.14
CA ARG A 141 -2.09 -20.83 8.03
C ARG A 141 -3.58 -21.00 8.34
N LYS A 142 -3.99 -22.16 8.85
CA LYS A 142 -5.40 -22.44 9.20
C LYS A 142 -5.99 -21.44 10.21
N ILE A 143 -5.20 -20.99 11.18
CA ILE A 143 -5.62 -20.04 12.20
C ILE A 143 -5.66 -18.62 11.60
N THR A 144 -4.65 -18.23 10.82
CA THR A 144 -4.61 -16.90 10.17
C THR A 144 -5.80 -16.70 9.23
N VAL A 145 -6.15 -17.72 8.43
CA VAL A 145 -7.34 -17.71 7.57
C VAL A 145 -8.63 -17.51 8.36
N ALA A 146 -8.76 -18.13 9.53
CA ALA A 146 -9.92 -17.94 10.41
C ALA A 146 -9.94 -16.56 11.10
N LEU A 147 -8.76 -15.99 11.37
CA LEU A 147 -8.61 -14.71 12.05
C LEU A 147 -8.97 -13.51 11.16
N ILE A 148 -8.63 -13.54 9.85
CA ILE A 148 -8.85 -12.39 8.95
C ILE A 148 -10.33 -11.92 8.95
N PRO A 149 -11.35 -12.79 8.77
CA PRO A 149 -12.75 -12.38 8.85
C PRO A 149 -13.16 -11.78 10.20
N VAL A 150 -12.58 -12.28 11.31
CA VAL A 150 -12.81 -11.75 12.66
C VAL A 150 -12.25 -10.34 12.79
N LEU A 151 -11.01 -10.10 12.30
CA LEU A 151 -10.40 -8.77 12.29
C LEU A 151 -11.25 -7.76 11.50
N VAL A 152 -11.76 -8.16 10.33
CA VAL A 152 -12.63 -7.28 9.52
C VAL A 152 -13.98 -7.04 10.21
N THR A 153 -14.57 -8.05 10.84
CA THR A 153 -15.83 -7.90 11.59
C THR A 153 -15.66 -6.98 12.79
N MET A 154 -14.56 -7.09 13.52
CA MET A 154 -14.20 -6.17 14.60
C MET A 154 -13.94 -4.75 14.07
N LEU A 155 -13.32 -4.61 12.89
CA LEU A 155 -13.08 -3.29 12.28
C LEU A 155 -14.40 -2.60 11.92
N ARG A 156 -15.43 -3.35 11.50
CA ARG A 156 -16.79 -2.80 11.26
C ARG A 156 -17.40 -2.17 12.52
N ARG A 157 -17.04 -2.66 13.71
CA ARG A 157 -17.49 -2.09 15.00
C ARG A 157 -16.83 -0.75 15.34
N ARG A 158 -15.86 -0.28 14.55
CA ARG A 158 -15.14 1.01 14.72
C ARG A 158 -14.38 1.14 16.05
N GLN A 159 -13.96 0.02 16.62
CA GLN A 159 -13.18 -0.06 17.86
C GLN A 159 -11.79 -0.62 17.57
N HIS A 160 -10.78 -0.24 18.36
CA HIS A 160 -9.39 -0.71 18.21
C HIS A 160 -8.82 -0.58 16.78
N THR A 161 -9.26 0.46 16.05
CA THR A 161 -9.05 0.60 14.60
C THR A 161 -7.57 0.56 14.22
N HIS A 162 -6.68 1.20 14.98
CA HIS A 162 -5.24 1.17 14.72
C HIS A 162 -4.67 -0.25 14.64
N VAL A 163 -4.90 -1.05 15.67
CA VAL A 163 -4.36 -2.41 15.80
C VAL A 163 -4.95 -3.32 14.73
N LEU A 164 -6.24 -3.20 14.46
CA LEU A 164 -6.92 -3.98 13.43
C LEU A 164 -6.41 -3.66 12.02
N VAL A 165 -6.19 -2.38 11.70
CA VAL A 165 -5.63 -1.98 10.39
C VAL A 165 -4.20 -2.50 10.25
N GLN A 166 -3.36 -2.39 11.29
CA GLN A 166 -2.02 -2.96 11.28
C GLN A 166 -2.04 -4.47 11.09
N ALA A 167 -2.91 -5.18 11.81
CA ALA A 167 -3.06 -6.63 11.71
C ALA A 167 -3.44 -7.06 10.28
N LEU A 168 -4.41 -6.39 9.66
CA LEU A 168 -4.81 -6.64 8.28
C LEU A 168 -3.69 -6.32 7.28
N ALA A 169 -2.95 -5.24 7.49
CA ALA A 169 -1.80 -4.88 6.67
C ALA A 169 -0.70 -5.95 6.73
N THR A 170 -0.39 -6.45 7.93
CA THR A 170 0.60 -7.51 8.16
C THR A 170 0.14 -8.81 7.51
N ALA A 171 -1.13 -9.20 7.67
CA ALA A 171 -1.68 -10.39 7.01
C ALA A 171 -1.54 -10.30 5.49
N ALA A 172 -1.92 -9.16 4.89
CA ALA A 172 -1.80 -8.93 3.45
C ALA A 172 -0.34 -8.90 2.95
N TYR A 173 0.61 -8.48 3.79
CA TYR A 173 2.03 -8.50 3.45
C TYR A 173 2.62 -9.92 3.39
N ILE A 174 2.13 -10.84 4.22
CA ILE A 174 2.72 -12.18 4.37
C ILE A 174 2.48 -13.07 3.14
N SER A 175 1.31 -12.99 2.52
CA SER A 175 1.02 -13.79 1.32
C SER A 175 -0.14 -13.25 0.49
N ASP A 176 -0.09 -13.54 -0.81
CA ASP A 176 -1.16 -13.19 -1.74
C ASP A 176 -2.51 -13.85 -1.39
N GLU A 177 -2.47 -15.03 -0.78
CA GLU A 177 -3.68 -15.72 -0.29
C GLU A 177 -4.36 -14.89 0.81
N PHE A 178 -3.59 -14.42 1.79
CA PHE A 178 -4.13 -13.61 2.89
C PHE A 178 -4.57 -12.24 2.40
N ALA A 179 -3.81 -11.60 1.51
CA ALA A 179 -4.23 -10.35 0.86
C ALA A 179 -5.58 -10.50 0.15
N THR A 180 -5.77 -11.58 -0.61
CA THR A 180 -7.05 -11.90 -1.27
C THR A 180 -8.19 -12.05 -0.24
N GLN A 181 -7.95 -12.79 0.84
CA GLN A 181 -8.96 -12.98 1.90
C GLN A 181 -9.32 -11.69 2.64
N VAL A 182 -8.36 -10.79 2.85
CA VAL A 182 -8.62 -9.45 3.43
C VAL A 182 -9.58 -8.67 2.53
N VAL A 183 -9.41 -8.76 1.21
CA VAL A 183 -10.30 -8.14 0.24
C VAL A 183 -11.68 -8.79 0.26
N GLU A 184 -11.76 -10.12 0.17
CA GLU A 184 -13.01 -10.90 0.17
C GLU A 184 -13.83 -10.73 1.46
N ALA A 185 -13.17 -10.58 2.61
CA ALA A 185 -13.82 -10.30 3.89
C ALA A 185 -14.47 -8.90 3.96
N GLY A 186 -14.20 -8.03 2.98
CA GLY A 186 -14.77 -6.69 2.85
C GLY A 186 -13.99 -5.62 3.60
N ALA A 187 -12.67 -5.75 3.74
CA ALA A 187 -11.85 -4.74 4.41
C ALA A 187 -11.74 -3.44 3.62
N VAL A 188 -11.70 -3.49 2.28
CA VAL A 188 -11.37 -2.36 1.40
C VAL A 188 -12.25 -1.12 1.65
N PRO A 189 -13.60 -1.20 1.71
CA PRO A 189 -14.43 -0.03 1.99
C PRO A 189 -14.19 0.55 3.40
N LEU A 190 -13.89 -0.30 4.39
CA LEU A 190 -13.62 0.12 5.77
C LEU A 190 -12.29 0.89 5.84
N LEU A 191 -11.25 0.37 5.20
CA LEU A 191 -9.94 1.02 5.10
C LEU A 191 -10.05 2.40 4.44
N TRP A 192 -10.79 2.51 3.33
CA TRP A 192 -11.03 3.81 2.70
C TRP A 192 -11.82 4.76 3.57
N THR A 193 -12.83 4.26 4.30
CA THR A 193 -13.61 5.13 5.19
C THR A 193 -12.76 5.66 6.35
N LEU A 194 -11.90 4.84 6.94
CA LEU A 194 -10.98 5.27 7.99
C LEU A 194 -9.95 6.28 7.46
N PHE A 195 -9.39 6.01 6.28
CA PHE A 195 -8.47 6.94 5.60
C PHE A 195 -9.11 8.32 5.36
N GLN A 196 -10.34 8.36 4.82
CA GLN A 196 -11.07 9.61 4.58
C GLN A 196 -11.42 10.37 5.87
N GLN A 197 -11.59 9.66 6.99
CA GLN A 197 -11.78 10.24 8.31
C GLN A 197 -10.48 10.67 8.98
N ASN A 198 -9.35 10.59 8.26
CA ASN A 198 -8.01 10.86 8.77
C ASN A 198 -7.62 9.99 9.99
N GLN A 199 -8.18 8.78 10.08
CA GLN A 199 -7.85 7.82 11.13
C GLN A 199 -6.75 6.89 10.62
N HIS A 200 -5.56 7.00 11.22
CA HIS A 200 -4.39 6.17 10.89
C HIS A 200 -4.10 6.12 9.38
N PRO A 201 -3.94 7.29 8.71
CA PRO A 201 -3.88 7.37 7.25
C PRO A 201 -2.75 6.52 6.65
N GLN A 202 -1.56 6.54 7.28
CA GLN A 202 -0.44 5.71 6.85
C GLN A 202 -0.75 4.22 6.92
N ALA A 203 -1.28 3.73 8.05
CA ALA A 203 -1.61 2.31 8.22
C ALA A 203 -2.67 1.85 7.22
N CYS A 204 -3.67 2.69 6.94
CA CYS A 204 -4.69 2.40 5.92
C CYS A 204 -4.06 2.30 4.53
N LEU A 205 -3.18 3.23 4.15
CA LEU A 205 -2.48 3.19 2.87
C LEU A 205 -1.57 1.96 2.73
N VAL A 206 -0.86 1.58 3.79
CA VAL A 206 -0.04 0.35 3.80
C VAL A 206 -0.93 -0.88 3.58
N ALA A 207 -2.03 -1.00 4.32
CA ALA A 207 -2.98 -2.11 4.15
C ALA A 207 -3.53 -2.17 2.72
N LEU A 208 -3.97 -1.03 2.18
CA LEU A 208 -4.47 -0.90 0.81
C LEU A 208 -3.41 -1.27 -0.23
N ASN A 209 -2.16 -0.87 -0.02
CA ASN A 209 -1.07 -1.20 -0.92
C ASN A 209 -0.78 -2.71 -0.94
N ASN A 210 -0.78 -3.34 0.23
CA ASN A 210 -0.50 -4.78 0.38
C ASN A 210 -1.62 -5.66 -0.20
N VAL A 211 -2.86 -5.16 -0.27
CA VAL A 211 -3.95 -5.91 -0.92
C VAL A 211 -4.04 -5.68 -2.43
N ALA A 212 -3.27 -4.75 -3.01
CA ALA A 212 -3.32 -4.41 -4.44
C ALA A 212 -2.58 -5.41 -5.35
N ILE A 213 -2.67 -6.70 -5.05
CA ILE A 213 -1.84 -7.78 -5.64
C ILE A 213 -2.30 -8.23 -7.04
N SER A 214 -3.61 -8.28 -7.30
CA SER A 214 -4.20 -8.79 -8.55
C SER A 214 -5.10 -7.75 -9.22
N ASP A 215 -5.44 -7.98 -10.49
CA ASP A 215 -6.35 -7.08 -11.21
C ASP A 215 -7.73 -6.98 -10.56
N ASP A 216 -8.27 -8.09 -10.04
CA ASP A 216 -9.55 -8.06 -9.33
C ASP A 216 -9.45 -7.22 -8.05
N CYS A 217 -8.39 -7.41 -7.25
CA CYS A 217 -8.17 -6.62 -6.05
C CYS A 217 -8.03 -5.13 -6.39
N ARG A 218 -7.22 -4.78 -7.40
CA ARG A 218 -7.06 -3.40 -7.87
C ARG A 218 -8.39 -2.80 -8.32
N CYS A 219 -9.21 -3.54 -9.07
CA CYS A 219 -10.56 -3.11 -9.46
C CYS A 219 -11.43 -2.78 -8.24
N GLN A 220 -11.39 -3.60 -7.17
CA GLN A 220 -12.16 -3.35 -5.95
C GLN A 220 -11.68 -2.08 -5.22
N LEU A 221 -10.37 -1.83 -5.21
CA LEU A 221 -9.81 -0.60 -4.63
C LEU A 221 -10.20 0.63 -5.46
N SER A 222 -10.14 0.54 -6.79
CA SER A 222 -10.52 1.62 -7.71
C SER A 222 -12.00 2.03 -7.57
N ARG A 223 -12.92 1.08 -7.32
CA ARG A 223 -14.36 1.39 -7.08
C ARG A 223 -14.61 2.39 -5.94
N ASN A 224 -13.65 2.58 -5.04
CA ASN A 224 -13.72 3.50 -3.92
C ASN A 224 -13.01 4.84 -4.18
N ARG A 225 -12.78 5.20 -5.45
CA ARG A 225 -11.99 6.39 -5.87
C ARG A 225 -10.56 6.33 -5.36
N GLY A 226 -10.00 5.12 -5.26
CA GLY A 226 -8.72 4.88 -4.59
C GLY A 226 -7.56 5.65 -5.21
N LEU A 227 -7.53 5.76 -6.54
CA LEU A 227 -6.49 6.50 -7.26
C LEU A 227 -6.63 8.01 -7.04
N GLN A 228 -7.85 8.56 -7.08
CA GLN A 228 -8.10 9.96 -6.74
C GLN A 228 -7.67 10.29 -5.29
N LEU A 229 -7.96 9.41 -4.33
CA LEU A 229 -7.61 9.59 -2.92
C LEU A 229 -6.10 9.51 -2.70
N GLY A 230 -5.43 8.54 -3.33
CA GLY A 230 -3.97 8.41 -3.28
C GLY A 230 -3.25 9.62 -3.87
N LEU A 231 -3.69 10.11 -5.03
CA LEU A 231 -3.11 11.30 -5.67
C LEU A 231 -3.38 12.58 -4.87
N GLY A 232 -4.60 12.73 -4.32
CA GLY A 232 -4.91 13.84 -3.43
C GLY A 232 -3.97 13.88 -2.21
N CYS A 233 -3.60 12.71 -1.69
CA CYS A 233 -2.64 12.60 -0.58
C CYS A 233 -1.24 13.12 -0.94
N LEU A 234 -0.76 12.90 -2.16
CA LEU A 234 0.55 13.38 -2.62
C LEU A 234 0.64 14.90 -2.69
N VAL A 235 -0.50 15.57 -2.92
CA VAL A 235 -0.60 17.04 -2.95
C VAL A 235 -0.80 17.61 -1.54
N GLN A 236 -1.58 16.94 -0.70
CA GLN A 236 -2.04 17.47 0.58
C GLN A 236 -1.11 17.16 1.76
N SER A 237 -0.41 16.03 1.75
CA SER A 237 0.43 15.60 2.86
C SER A 237 1.89 15.98 2.64
N GLN A 238 2.51 16.58 3.66
CA GLN A 238 3.96 16.83 3.70
C GLN A 238 4.75 15.71 4.40
N ASP A 239 4.08 14.68 4.93
CA ASP A 239 4.74 13.55 5.59
C ASP A 239 5.40 12.64 4.53
N PRO A 240 6.73 12.48 4.53
CA PRO A 240 7.44 11.65 3.55
C PRO A 240 7.00 10.18 3.54
N ALA A 241 6.63 9.61 4.69
CA ALA A 241 6.24 8.21 4.79
C ALA A 241 4.86 7.98 4.15
N ILE A 242 3.92 8.87 4.42
CA ILE A 242 2.60 8.88 3.78
C ILE A 242 2.75 9.12 2.27
N HIS A 243 3.61 10.07 1.87
CA HIS A 243 3.86 10.37 0.47
C HIS A 243 4.40 9.15 -0.29
N THR A 244 5.42 8.48 0.26
CA THR A 244 6.00 7.27 -0.35
C THR A 244 4.96 6.15 -0.48
N THR A 245 4.17 5.92 0.57
CA THR A 245 3.13 4.88 0.56
C THR A 245 2.02 5.20 -0.43
N ALA A 246 1.58 6.46 -0.50
CA ALA A 246 0.59 6.92 -1.46
C ALA A 246 1.09 6.78 -2.91
N LEU A 247 2.38 7.05 -3.16
CA LEU A 247 2.99 6.86 -4.46
C LEU A 247 2.97 5.39 -4.88
N HIS A 248 3.36 4.48 -3.99
CA HIS A 248 3.29 3.03 -4.25
C HIS A 248 1.86 2.56 -4.50
N LEU A 249 0.89 3.04 -3.71
CA LEU A 249 -0.51 2.70 -3.92
C LEU A 249 -1.01 3.23 -5.27
N CYS A 250 -0.68 4.47 -5.62
CA CYS A 250 -1.01 5.03 -6.93
C CYS A 250 -0.42 4.17 -8.04
N PHE A 251 0.87 3.80 -7.96
CA PHE A 251 1.52 2.92 -8.93
C PHE A 251 0.81 1.56 -9.03
N ASN A 252 0.45 0.95 -7.91
CA ASN A 252 -0.26 -0.33 -7.92
C ASN A 252 -1.65 -0.21 -8.54
N LEU A 253 -2.45 0.78 -8.15
CA LEU A 253 -3.77 1.03 -8.75
C LEU A 253 -3.69 1.44 -10.22
N ALA A 254 -2.58 2.05 -10.60
CA ALA A 254 -2.27 2.46 -11.95
C ALA A 254 -2.06 1.25 -12.88
N LEU A 255 -1.55 0.12 -12.37
CA LEU A 255 -1.45 -1.15 -13.11
C LEU A 255 -2.82 -1.70 -13.54
N GLU A 256 -3.92 -1.24 -12.94
CA GLU A 256 -5.25 -1.57 -13.42
C GLU A 256 -5.53 -0.82 -14.72
N ALA A 257 -5.28 -1.53 -15.81
CA ALA A 257 -5.49 -1.12 -17.19
C ALA A 257 -6.88 -0.49 -17.43
N THR A 258 -7.93 -1.00 -16.76
CA THR A 258 -9.33 -0.62 -16.95
C THR A 258 -9.79 0.59 -16.12
N ASN A 259 -8.87 1.28 -15.43
CA ASN A 259 -9.23 2.35 -14.51
C ASN A 259 -9.81 3.56 -15.28
N ARG A 260 -11.14 3.62 -15.38
CA ARG A 260 -11.88 4.72 -16.04
C ARG A 260 -11.61 6.08 -15.39
N GLU A 261 -11.06 6.07 -14.17
CA GLU A 261 -10.72 7.28 -13.42
C GLU A 261 -9.49 8.01 -13.97
N TRP A 262 -8.66 7.37 -14.81
CA TRP A 262 -7.49 8.02 -15.40
C TRP A 262 -7.84 9.30 -16.15
N ILE A 263 -8.92 9.29 -16.93
CA ILE A 263 -9.36 10.50 -17.65
C ILE A 263 -9.79 11.59 -16.67
N LEU A 264 -10.43 11.24 -15.54
CA LEU A 264 -10.81 12.21 -14.50
C LEU A 264 -9.59 12.81 -13.81
N ILE A 265 -8.54 12.01 -13.61
CA ILE A 265 -7.26 12.46 -13.03
C ILE A 265 -6.51 13.35 -14.00
N LEU A 266 -6.41 12.92 -15.26
CA LEU A 266 -5.75 13.67 -16.31
C LEU A 266 -6.47 15.00 -16.62
N ALA A 267 -7.78 15.09 -16.35
CA ALA A 267 -8.54 16.33 -16.44
C ALA A 267 -8.26 17.33 -15.30
N ARG A 268 -7.55 16.91 -14.23
CA ARG A 268 -7.20 17.78 -13.09
C ARG A 268 -5.83 18.41 -13.29
N ASP A 269 -5.78 19.74 -13.32
CA ASP A 269 -4.54 20.49 -13.56
C ASP A 269 -3.46 20.24 -12.49
N ASP A 270 -3.86 19.94 -11.24
CA ASP A 270 -2.93 19.64 -10.14
C ASP A 270 -2.31 18.24 -10.24
N LEU A 271 -2.91 17.32 -11.01
CA LEU A 271 -2.51 15.91 -11.06
C LEU A 271 -2.08 15.42 -12.45
N VAL A 272 -2.34 16.19 -13.49
CA VAL A 272 -2.17 15.76 -14.89
C VAL A 272 -0.73 15.33 -15.22
N LEU A 273 0.29 16.03 -14.70
CA LEU A 273 1.69 15.69 -14.98
C LEU A 273 2.07 14.35 -14.33
N LEU A 274 1.74 14.18 -13.05
CA LEU A 274 2.00 12.94 -12.32
C LEU A 274 1.24 11.76 -12.94
N GLY A 275 0.00 11.99 -13.38
CA GLY A 275 -0.81 10.99 -14.07
C GLY A 275 -0.18 10.54 -15.39
N LEU A 276 0.28 11.48 -16.22
CA LEU A 276 0.96 11.16 -17.48
C LEU A 276 2.28 10.41 -17.25
N GLU A 277 3.09 10.82 -16.28
CA GLU A 277 4.34 10.14 -15.94
C GLU A 277 4.09 8.69 -15.51
N THR A 278 3.08 8.48 -14.66
CA THR A 278 2.71 7.14 -14.20
C THR A 278 2.25 6.27 -15.37
N LEU A 279 1.34 6.78 -16.20
CA LEU A 279 0.83 6.08 -17.38
C LEU A 279 1.92 5.78 -18.41
N ALA A 280 2.85 6.70 -18.65
CA ALA A 280 4.00 6.50 -19.51
C ALA A 280 4.89 5.34 -19.02
N ARG A 281 5.14 5.22 -17.72
CA ARG A 281 5.88 4.08 -17.16
C ARG A 281 5.11 2.77 -17.29
N LEU A 282 3.80 2.79 -17.08
CA LEU A 282 2.95 1.60 -17.18
C LEU A 282 2.93 0.99 -18.58
N THR A 283 2.92 1.83 -19.62
CA THR A 283 2.96 1.35 -21.02
C THR A 283 4.21 0.51 -21.34
N LEU A 284 5.27 0.57 -20.52
CA LEU A 284 6.48 -0.24 -20.69
C LEU A 284 6.41 -1.62 -20.02
N ILE A 285 5.53 -1.79 -19.03
CA ILE A 285 5.50 -2.99 -18.17
C ILE A 285 4.20 -3.78 -18.27
N THR A 286 3.13 -3.19 -18.80
CA THR A 286 1.83 -3.84 -18.93
C THR A 286 1.77 -4.79 -20.13
N SER A 287 1.16 -5.96 -19.95
CA SER A 287 0.79 -6.86 -21.04
C SER A 287 -0.52 -6.46 -21.74
N SER A 288 -1.29 -5.54 -21.15
CA SER A 288 -2.63 -5.14 -21.60
C SER A 288 -2.61 -3.75 -22.24
N ILE A 289 -1.80 -3.53 -23.28
CA ILE A 289 -1.65 -2.21 -23.90
C ILE A 289 -2.97 -1.63 -24.45
N ASP A 290 -3.90 -2.48 -24.87
CA ASP A 290 -5.21 -2.09 -25.40
C ASP A 290 -6.08 -1.32 -24.40
N SER A 291 -5.78 -1.41 -23.12
CA SER A 291 -6.50 -0.65 -22.10
C SER A 291 -6.24 0.86 -22.17
N PHE A 292 -5.14 1.25 -22.84
CA PHE A 292 -4.77 2.65 -23.03
C PHE A 292 -5.53 3.31 -24.17
N VAL A 293 -6.38 2.59 -24.91
CA VAL A 293 -7.18 3.14 -26.03
C VAL A 293 -7.90 4.45 -25.69
N PRO A 294 -8.65 4.56 -24.57
CA PRO A 294 -9.33 5.81 -24.21
C PRO A 294 -8.33 6.92 -23.82
N ILE A 295 -7.21 6.55 -23.20
CA ILE A 295 -6.16 7.47 -22.76
C ILE A 295 -5.44 8.05 -23.97
N VAL A 296 -5.07 7.21 -24.95
CA VAL A 296 -4.44 7.63 -26.20
C VAL A 296 -5.33 8.64 -26.94
N ALA A 297 -6.62 8.34 -27.10
CA ALA A 297 -7.56 9.26 -27.73
C ALA A 297 -7.65 10.59 -26.97
N TRP A 298 -7.73 10.55 -25.65
CA TRP A 298 -7.77 11.75 -24.80
C TRP A 298 -6.48 12.59 -24.91
N VAL A 299 -5.30 11.95 -24.82
CA VAL A 299 -4.00 12.64 -24.90
C VAL A 299 -3.86 13.37 -26.24
N VAL A 300 -4.23 12.71 -27.34
CA VAL A 300 -4.22 13.32 -28.68
C VAL A 300 -5.10 14.57 -28.72
N GLN A 301 -6.31 14.51 -28.15
CA GLN A 301 -7.20 15.67 -28.09
C GLN A 301 -6.63 16.83 -27.26
N GLN A 302 -5.91 16.54 -26.18
CA GLN A 302 -5.32 17.56 -25.30
C GLN A 302 -4.01 18.16 -25.81
N LEU A 303 -3.31 17.48 -26.72
CA LEU A 303 -2.14 18.03 -27.41
C LEU A 303 -2.49 19.25 -28.27
N ALA A 304 -3.75 19.47 -28.67
CA ALA A 304 -4.15 20.66 -29.43
C ALA A 304 -4.28 21.94 -28.59
N PRO A 305 -5.06 21.96 -27.48
CA PRO A 305 -5.20 23.15 -26.63
C PRO A 305 -3.94 23.46 -25.82
N ARG A 306 -3.21 22.44 -25.33
CA ARG A 306 -2.07 22.63 -24.41
C ARG A 306 -0.70 22.82 -25.09
N ARG A 307 -0.66 23.13 -26.40
CA ARG A 307 0.61 23.31 -27.16
C ARG A 307 1.50 24.42 -26.63
N ARG A 308 0.93 25.38 -25.89
CA ARG A 308 1.62 26.57 -25.39
C ARG A 308 2.11 26.41 -23.94
N ASP A 309 1.63 25.42 -23.20
CA ASP A 309 2.06 25.11 -21.82
C ASP A 309 3.40 24.33 -21.78
N GLY A 310 4.15 24.40 -22.89
CA GLY A 310 5.28 23.53 -23.20
C GLY A 310 6.34 23.48 -22.12
N THR A 311 6.46 22.31 -21.50
CA THR A 311 7.69 21.52 -21.42
C THR A 311 7.40 20.16 -20.77
N PRO A 312 6.73 20.04 -19.61
CA PRO A 312 6.50 18.74 -18.98
C PRO A 312 5.30 17.97 -19.55
N PHE A 313 4.15 18.62 -19.79
CA PHE A 313 2.94 17.92 -20.28
C PHE A 313 3.16 17.29 -21.65
N VAL A 314 3.68 18.09 -22.60
CA VAL A 314 3.85 17.64 -23.99
C VAL A 314 4.88 16.51 -24.07
N ASP A 315 5.99 16.57 -23.32
CA ASP A 315 7.00 15.52 -23.35
C ASP A 315 6.48 14.20 -22.75
N LEU A 316 5.81 14.26 -21.59
CA LEU A 316 5.19 13.08 -20.96
C LEU A 316 4.06 12.48 -21.82
N ALA A 317 3.24 13.34 -22.45
CA ALA A 317 2.21 12.90 -23.38
C ALA A 317 2.82 12.16 -24.59
N LEU A 318 3.90 12.70 -25.17
CA LEU A 318 4.60 12.06 -26.27
C LEU A 318 5.31 10.78 -25.85
N GLU A 319 5.84 10.70 -24.64
CA GLU A 319 6.42 9.47 -24.08
C GLU A 319 5.37 8.36 -23.95
N LEU A 320 4.20 8.68 -23.37
CA LEU A 320 3.08 7.74 -23.27
C LEU A 320 2.67 7.25 -24.66
N LEU A 321 2.48 8.16 -25.62
CA LEU A 321 2.12 7.79 -26.99
C LEU A 321 3.20 6.96 -27.68
N GLN A 322 4.47 7.29 -27.50
CA GLN A 322 5.61 6.56 -28.07
C GLN A 322 5.60 5.10 -27.60
N ASN A 323 5.36 4.88 -26.32
CA ASN A 323 5.34 3.54 -25.74
C ASN A 323 4.06 2.78 -26.13
N ALA A 324 2.89 3.41 -26.01
CA ALA A 324 1.59 2.80 -26.33
C ALA A 324 1.43 2.41 -27.81
N LEU A 325 2.16 3.08 -28.70
CA LEU A 325 2.13 2.85 -30.14
C LEU A 325 3.35 2.08 -30.65
N ALA A 326 4.23 1.60 -29.77
CA ALA A 326 5.46 0.91 -30.17
C ALA A 326 5.18 -0.46 -30.84
N THR A 327 4.11 -1.15 -30.43
CA THR A 327 3.70 -2.44 -31.02
C THR A 327 2.56 -2.22 -32.01
N THR A 328 2.86 -2.33 -33.30
CA THR A 328 1.91 -2.17 -34.40
C THR A 328 1.61 -3.50 -35.10
N PRO A 329 0.38 -3.72 -35.61
CA PRO A 329 -0.84 -2.91 -35.45
C PRO A 329 -1.69 -3.32 -34.23
N GLY A 330 -2.34 -2.34 -33.58
CA GLY A 330 -3.20 -2.56 -32.40
C GLY A 330 -4.26 -1.47 -32.19
N ARG A 331 -5.17 -1.65 -31.23
CA ARG A 331 -6.32 -0.74 -31.02
C ARG A 331 -5.89 0.68 -30.62
N CYS A 332 -4.75 0.83 -29.94
CA CYS A 332 -4.18 2.13 -29.59
C CYS A 332 -3.80 2.94 -30.84
N GLU A 333 -3.29 2.30 -31.89
CA GLU A 333 -2.97 2.95 -33.17
C GLU A 333 -4.25 3.47 -33.84
N GLU A 334 -5.30 2.64 -33.90
CA GLU A 334 -6.60 3.05 -34.45
C GLU A 334 -7.20 4.24 -33.70
N ALA A 335 -7.10 4.24 -32.37
CA ALA A 335 -7.56 5.34 -31.52
C ALA A 335 -6.77 6.63 -31.77
N PHE A 336 -5.44 6.52 -31.87
CA PHE A 336 -4.55 7.65 -32.20
C PHE A 336 -4.89 8.27 -33.57
N LEU A 337 -5.06 7.43 -34.59
CA LEU A 337 -5.40 7.86 -35.94
C LEU A 337 -6.79 8.50 -35.99
N SER A 338 -7.79 7.87 -35.35
CA SER A 338 -9.16 8.37 -35.29
C SER A 338 -9.28 9.72 -34.56
N ALA A 339 -8.40 9.97 -33.58
CA ALA A 339 -8.31 11.25 -32.89
C ALA A 339 -7.55 12.34 -33.68
N GLY A 340 -7.07 12.04 -34.89
CA GLY A 340 -6.33 12.99 -35.75
C GLY A 340 -4.88 13.20 -35.32
N GLY A 341 -4.27 12.22 -34.64
CA GLY A 341 -2.95 12.33 -34.03
C GLY A 341 -1.85 12.77 -34.99
N VAL A 342 -1.82 12.23 -36.22
CA VAL A 342 -0.81 12.59 -37.23
C VAL A 342 -0.84 14.08 -37.56
N ALA A 343 -2.01 14.65 -37.87
CA ALA A 343 -2.15 16.07 -38.19
C ALA A 343 -1.77 16.98 -37.00
N ILE A 344 -2.00 16.52 -35.76
CA ILE A 344 -1.60 17.23 -34.55
C ILE A 344 -0.08 17.22 -34.40
N LEU A 345 0.56 16.06 -34.58
CA LEU A 345 2.02 15.90 -34.47
C LEU A 345 2.77 16.65 -35.56
N LEU A 346 2.30 16.66 -36.81
CA LEU A 346 2.91 17.44 -37.88
C LEU A 346 2.93 18.94 -37.57
N LYS A 347 1.87 19.47 -36.96
CA LYS A 347 1.82 20.87 -36.49
C LYS A 347 2.67 21.14 -35.24
N LEU A 348 3.06 20.10 -34.50
CA LEU A 348 3.95 20.18 -33.33
C LEU A 348 5.42 20.03 -33.71
N LEU A 349 5.72 19.27 -34.75
CA LEU A 349 7.06 18.97 -35.24
C LEU A 349 7.97 20.22 -35.40
N PRO A 350 7.54 21.34 -36.01
CA PRO A 350 8.38 22.53 -36.13
C PRO A 350 8.54 23.32 -34.82
N LYS A 351 7.73 23.03 -33.79
CA LYS A 351 7.63 23.82 -32.54
C LYS A 351 8.23 23.12 -31.32
N CYS A 352 8.37 21.80 -31.39
CA CYS A 352 8.89 20.99 -30.29
C CYS A 352 10.32 20.56 -30.58
N THR A 353 11.20 20.74 -29.59
CA THR A 353 12.59 20.26 -29.64
C THR A 353 12.74 18.79 -29.25
N THR A 354 11.68 18.15 -28.76
CA THR A 354 11.74 16.74 -28.32
C THR A 354 11.74 15.78 -29.51
N HIS A 355 12.73 14.88 -29.53
CA HIS A 355 12.83 13.74 -30.46
C HIS A 355 11.59 12.84 -30.50
N ARG A 356 10.76 12.87 -29.43
CA ARG A 356 9.60 12.00 -29.28
C ARG A 356 8.52 12.24 -30.33
N VAL A 357 8.39 13.46 -30.89
CA VAL A 357 7.47 13.71 -32.01
C VAL A 357 7.82 12.82 -33.20
N SER A 358 9.10 12.79 -33.59
CA SER A 358 9.61 11.94 -34.66
C SER A 358 9.49 10.46 -34.30
N ALA A 359 9.68 10.10 -33.02
CA ALA A 359 9.53 8.73 -32.56
C ALA A 359 8.10 8.20 -32.73
N VAL A 360 7.10 8.98 -32.31
CA VAL A 360 5.69 8.62 -32.44
C VAL A 360 5.27 8.58 -33.91
N LEU A 361 5.66 9.58 -34.72
CA LEU A 361 5.40 9.58 -36.16
C LEU A 361 5.98 8.33 -36.83
N ALA A 362 7.21 7.94 -36.48
CA ALA A 362 7.83 6.73 -37.00
C ALA A 362 7.07 5.46 -36.60
N ASN A 363 6.52 5.38 -35.38
CA ASN A 363 5.75 4.22 -34.93
C ASN A 363 4.45 4.04 -35.74
N VAL A 364 3.79 5.13 -36.14
CA VAL A 364 2.51 5.07 -36.89
C VAL A 364 2.69 5.12 -38.42
N ALA A 365 3.91 5.40 -38.90
CA ALA A 365 4.27 5.38 -40.31
C ALA A 365 4.42 3.95 -40.87
N THR A 366 3.53 3.04 -40.50
CA THR A 366 3.52 1.62 -40.89
C THR A 366 2.50 1.32 -41.98
N ARG A 367 1.69 2.32 -42.37
CA ARG A 367 0.63 2.20 -43.38
C ARG A 367 0.75 3.30 -44.42
N ALA A 368 0.44 2.96 -45.67
CA ALA A 368 0.49 3.88 -46.80
C ALA A 368 -0.41 5.12 -46.61
N GLU A 369 -1.57 4.97 -45.98
CA GLU A 369 -2.49 6.09 -45.68
C GLU A 369 -1.85 7.11 -44.74
N THR A 370 -1.21 6.63 -43.66
CA THR A 370 -0.50 7.50 -42.70
C THR A 370 0.65 8.22 -43.38
N VAL A 371 1.48 7.50 -44.15
CA VAL A 371 2.59 8.11 -44.89
C VAL A 371 2.10 9.13 -45.90
N ALA A 372 1.02 8.85 -46.63
CA ALA A 372 0.43 9.81 -47.56
C ALA A 372 -0.04 11.10 -46.87
N THR A 373 -0.52 11.03 -45.63
CA THR A 373 -0.84 12.25 -44.85
C THR A 373 0.40 13.02 -44.43
N MET A 374 1.49 12.33 -44.09
CA MET A 374 2.76 12.95 -43.71
C MET A 374 3.46 13.60 -44.92
N ALA A 375 3.44 12.93 -46.08
CA ALA A 375 4.06 13.41 -47.31
C ALA A 375 3.36 14.66 -47.90
N LYS A 376 2.09 14.91 -47.55
CA LYS A 376 1.37 16.13 -47.96
C LYS A 376 1.92 17.40 -47.33
N GLU A 377 2.65 17.30 -46.22
CA GLU A 377 3.26 18.42 -45.52
C GLU A 377 4.77 18.50 -45.89
N PRO A 378 5.17 19.34 -46.85
CA PRO A 378 6.52 19.32 -47.42
C PRO A 378 7.62 19.69 -46.42
N GLU A 379 7.27 20.45 -45.37
CA GLU A 379 8.19 20.79 -44.28
C GLU A 379 8.61 19.56 -43.46
N THR A 380 7.81 18.49 -43.45
CA THR A 380 8.03 17.30 -42.61
C THR A 380 9.35 16.62 -42.95
N VAL A 381 9.58 16.31 -44.23
CA VAL A 381 10.80 15.64 -44.69
C VAL A 381 12.02 16.53 -44.48
N HIS A 382 11.88 17.84 -44.69
CA HIS A 382 12.95 18.80 -44.45
C HIS A 382 13.36 18.83 -42.97
N ILE A 383 12.40 18.96 -42.06
CA ILE A 383 12.67 18.97 -40.62
C ILE A 383 13.33 17.66 -40.20
N LEU A 384 12.78 16.50 -40.60
CA LEU A 384 13.38 15.20 -40.27
C LEU A 384 14.81 15.06 -40.82
N ALA A 385 15.07 15.51 -42.04
CA ALA A 385 16.41 15.48 -42.64
C ALA A 385 17.39 16.38 -41.88
N THR A 386 16.95 17.57 -41.45
CA THR A 386 17.79 18.44 -40.61
C THR A 386 18.08 17.83 -39.24
N THR A 387 17.09 17.19 -38.60
CA THR A 387 17.27 16.47 -37.31
C THR A 387 18.16 15.23 -37.45
N ALA A 388 18.22 14.61 -38.63
CA ALA A 388 19.15 13.51 -38.90
C ALA A 388 20.62 13.98 -38.99
N GLY A 389 20.85 15.28 -39.21
CA GLY A 389 22.18 15.89 -39.27
C GLY A 389 22.71 16.36 -37.90
N PRO A 390 24.03 16.60 -37.77
CA PRO A 390 24.62 17.23 -36.58
C PRO A 390 24.14 18.69 -36.42
N PRO A 391 24.00 19.22 -35.18
CA PRO A 391 24.53 18.70 -33.91
C PRO A 391 23.57 17.78 -33.10
N SER A 392 22.55 17.20 -33.74
CA SER A 392 21.50 16.41 -33.07
C SER A 392 22.02 15.19 -32.30
N SER A 393 21.34 14.85 -31.20
CA SER A 393 21.65 13.70 -30.36
C SER A 393 21.51 12.36 -31.10
N HIS A 394 22.02 11.26 -30.53
CA HIS A 394 21.88 9.95 -31.15
C HIS A 394 20.40 9.52 -31.29
N LEU A 395 19.58 9.76 -30.26
CA LEU A 395 18.16 9.41 -30.27
C LEU A 395 17.37 10.26 -31.28
N GLU A 396 17.65 11.56 -31.36
CA GLU A 396 17.06 12.46 -32.37
C GLU A 396 17.30 11.95 -33.79
N ARG A 397 18.57 11.63 -34.10
CA ARG A 397 18.96 11.10 -35.40
C ARG A 397 18.29 9.75 -35.68
N LEU A 398 18.28 8.84 -34.71
CA LEU A 398 17.68 7.51 -34.86
C LEU A 398 16.21 7.59 -35.22
N HIS A 399 15.41 8.37 -34.48
CA HIS A 399 13.98 8.45 -34.77
C HIS A 399 13.66 9.23 -36.04
N ALA A 400 14.42 10.29 -36.34
CA ALA A 400 14.27 11.02 -37.60
C ALA A 400 14.55 10.10 -38.80
N LEU A 401 15.66 9.36 -38.77
CA LEU A 401 16.02 8.40 -39.82
C LEU A 401 15.01 7.26 -39.93
N ARG A 402 14.52 6.72 -38.79
CA ARG A 402 13.47 5.69 -38.79
C ARG A 402 12.19 6.19 -39.43
N CYS A 403 11.81 7.44 -39.13
CA CYS A 403 10.63 8.07 -39.72
C CYS A 403 10.79 8.24 -41.24
N ILE A 404 11.95 8.75 -41.69
CA ILE A 404 12.27 8.91 -43.11
C ILE A 404 12.24 7.55 -43.82
N ALA A 405 12.91 6.54 -43.26
CA ALA A 405 12.95 5.19 -43.83
C ALA A 405 11.54 4.61 -44.03
N ASN A 406 10.69 4.75 -43.00
CA ASN A 406 9.31 4.31 -43.06
C ASN A 406 8.50 5.09 -44.13
N MET A 407 8.71 6.40 -44.27
CA MET A 407 8.05 7.18 -45.32
C MET A 407 8.49 6.73 -46.73
N THR A 408 9.80 6.55 -46.93
CA THR A 408 10.36 6.14 -48.23
C THR A 408 10.02 4.71 -48.61
N PHE A 409 9.74 3.83 -47.63
CA PHE A 409 9.33 2.45 -47.90
C PHE A 409 8.00 2.36 -48.66
N PHE A 410 7.11 3.35 -48.48
CA PHE A 410 5.80 3.41 -49.16
C PHE A 410 5.80 4.33 -50.39
N GLU A 411 6.94 4.93 -50.75
CA GLU A 411 7.11 5.60 -52.05
C GLU A 411 7.38 4.53 -53.13
N PRO A 412 6.69 4.58 -54.29
CA PRO A 412 6.88 3.61 -55.37
C PRO A 412 8.24 3.70 -56.06
#